data_AF-A0AAU8M010-F1
#
_entry.id   AF-A0AAU8M010-F1
#
_cell.length_a   1.000
_cell.length_b   1.000
_cell.length_c   1.000
_cell.angle_alpha   90.00
_cell.angle_beta   90.00
_cell.angle_gamma   90.00
#
_symmetry.space_group_name_H-M   'P 1'
#
loop_
_entity.id
_entity.type
_entity.pdbx_description
1 polymer ?
#
loop_
_entity_poly.entity_id
_entity_poly.type
_entity_poly.pdbx_seq_one_letter_code
_entity_poly.pdbx_strand_id
1 'polypeptide(L)'
;MGDIYINTGSTDQNIAQGTGAVARQTNYYNTPQASTEEMLNLLAEIRKLLPELPDREQLKLSNAMEEVEMEVKRDKPDGEDIAATLTRAQKVLKAVPGTVAAALPVGKLLGDALIWCSRMGWV
;
A
#
# COMPACT_ATOMS: atom_id res chain seq x y z
N MET A 1 50.32 -23.15 -10.32
CA MET A 1 49.94 -23.62 -8.97
C MET A 1 49.21 -22.47 -8.31
N GLY A 2 47.93 -22.66 -7.99
CA GLY A 2 47.02 -21.56 -7.66
C GLY A 2 45.57 -21.98 -7.86
N ASP A 3 45.19 -23.07 -7.20
CA ASP A 3 43.90 -23.72 -7.35
C ASP A 3 42.87 -23.02 -6.47
N ILE A 4 42.00 -22.21 -7.08
CA ILE A 4 40.91 -21.53 -6.38
C ILE A 4 39.74 -22.51 -6.23
N TYR A 5 39.53 -23.00 -5.01
CA TYR A 5 38.35 -23.78 -4.66
C TYR A 5 37.11 -22.87 -4.61
N ILE A 6 36.25 -22.98 -5.62
CA ILE A 6 34.87 -22.49 -5.57
C ILE A 6 33.98 -23.69 -5.22
N ASN A 7 33.38 -23.69 -4.03
CA ASN A 7 32.40 -24.69 -3.64
C ASN A 7 30.98 -24.09 -3.68
N THR A 8 30.37 -24.27 -4.86
CA THR A 8 29.00 -24.76 -5.10
C THR A 8 27.85 -24.38 -4.15
N GLY A 9 26.81 -23.82 -4.77
CA GLY A 9 25.49 -23.58 -4.19
C GLY A 9 24.37 -23.58 -5.24
N SER A 10 24.40 -24.52 -6.19
CA SER A 10 23.32 -24.94 -7.12
C SER A 10 22.84 -23.90 -8.17
N THR A 11 22.94 -24.17 -9.48
CA THR A 11 21.91 -24.84 -10.32
C THR A 11 20.63 -23.98 -10.45
N ASP A 12 20.11 -23.51 -11.60
CA ASP A 12 20.43 -23.55 -13.05
C ASP A 12 19.51 -22.46 -13.73
N GLN A 13 19.55 -22.04 -15.01
CA GLN A 13 20.27 -22.43 -16.24
C GLN A 13 20.26 -21.26 -17.27
N ASN A 14 20.89 -21.44 -18.44
CA ASN A 14 20.61 -20.81 -19.76
C ASN A 14 20.19 -19.32 -19.83
N ILE A 15 21.16 -18.44 -20.13
CA ILE A 15 20.90 -17.20 -20.89
C ILE A 15 21.23 -17.46 -22.36
N ALA A 16 20.21 -17.84 -23.13
CA ALA A 16 20.29 -17.95 -24.58
C ALA A 16 19.52 -16.81 -25.25
N GLN A 17 20.28 -15.92 -25.92
CA GLN A 17 19.87 -15.06 -27.04
C GLN A 17 18.76 -14.00 -26.84
N GLY A 18 18.93 -12.88 -27.56
CA GLY A 18 17.80 -12.23 -28.22
C GLY A 18 17.30 -10.91 -27.61
N THR A 19 17.76 -9.81 -28.20
CA THR A 19 16.94 -8.66 -28.64
C THR A 19 15.73 -8.25 -27.79
N GLY A 20 15.90 -7.17 -27.01
CA GLY A 20 14.81 -6.21 -26.77
C GLY A 20 13.78 -6.56 -25.69
N ALA A 21 14.20 -6.55 -24.42
CA ALA A 21 13.26 -6.42 -23.30
C ALA A 21 13.83 -5.48 -22.22
N VAL A 22 13.20 -4.31 -22.04
CA VAL A 22 13.44 -3.42 -20.89
C VAL A 22 12.75 -3.98 -19.65
N ALA A 23 13.31 -5.07 -19.12
CA ALA A 23 12.92 -5.62 -17.82
C ALA A 23 13.66 -4.84 -16.71
N ARG A 24 13.03 -3.79 -16.19
CA ARG A 24 13.45 -3.15 -14.93
C ARG A 24 13.39 -4.19 -13.81
N GLN A 25 14.52 -4.74 -13.39
CA GLN A 25 14.64 -5.43 -12.11
C GLN A 25 14.47 -4.40 -10.99
N THR A 26 13.22 -4.19 -10.55
CA THR A 26 12.95 -3.55 -9.26
C THR A 26 13.40 -4.51 -8.17
N ASN A 27 14.53 -4.21 -7.53
CA ASN A 27 15.05 -4.98 -6.40
C ASN A 27 13.99 -5.05 -5.28
N TYR A 28 13.35 -6.21 -5.18
CA TYR A 28 12.54 -6.60 -4.04
C TYR A 28 13.49 -7.10 -2.93
N TYR A 29 13.11 -6.93 -1.66
CA TYR A 29 13.94 -7.19 -0.44
C TYR A 29 15.01 -6.14 -0.08
N ASN A 30 14.62 -5.09 0.65
CA ASN A 30 14.84 -5.05 2.11
C ASN A 30 14.37 -3.72 2.75
N THR A 31 13.34 -3.79 3.61
CA THR A 31 13.22 -3.16 4.95
C THR A 31 11.75 -3.07 5.35
N PRO A 32 11.37 -3.37 6.62
CA PRO A 32 10.01 -3.11 7.10
C PRO A 32 9.60 -1.63 7.04
N GLN A 33 10.56 -0.70 7.07
CA GLN A 33 10.30 0.75 6.98
C GLN A 33 9.59 1.17 5.68
N ALA A 34 9.84 0.48 4.56
CA ALA A 34 9.13 0.75 3.30
C ALA A 34 7.61 0.48 3.41
N SER A 35 7.18 -0.41 4.31
CA SER A 35 5.75 -0.78 4.43
C SER A 35 4.92 0.35 5.06
N THR A 36 5.32 0.86 6.23
CA THR A 36 4.64 1.96 6.93
C THR A 36 4.59 3.22 6.04
N GLU A 37 5.67 3.50 5.30
CA GLU A 37 5.75 4.63 4.38
C GLU A 37 4.82 4.47 3.16
N GLU A 38 4.65 3.26 2.62
CA GLU A 38 3.65 2.95 1.58
C GLU A 38 2.22 3.28 2.07
N MET A 39 1.86 2.87 3.29
CA MET A 39 0.57 3.22 3.90
C MET A 39 0.41 4.74 4.11
N LEU A 40 1.40 5.42 4.70
CA LEU A 40 1.34 6.87 4.93
C LEU A 40 1.20 7.66 3.62
N ASN A 41 1.83 7.21 2.53
CA ASN A 41 1.66 7.80 1.20
C ASN A 41 0.24 7.60 0.65
N LEU A 42 -0.38 6.42 0.82
CA LEU A 42 -1.78 6.19 0.43
C LEU A 42 -2.74 7.12 1.20
N LEU A 43 -2.55 7.29 2.52
CA LEU A 43 -3.33 8.24 3.32
C LEU A 43 -3.15 9.69 2.85
N ALA A 44 -1.92 10.07 2.49
CA ALA A 44 -1.62 11.41 1.97
C ALA A 44 -2.26 11.67 0.59
N GLU A 45 -2.33 10.67 -0.29
CA GLU A 45 -3.06 10.77 -1.56
C GLU A 45 -4.58 10.85 -1.35
N ILE A 46 -5.15 10.08 -0.43
CA ILE A 46 -6.57 10.20 -0.06
C ILE A 46 -6.84 11.63 0.44
N ARG A 47 -6.00 12.17 1.33
CA ARG A 47 -6.15 13.54 1.85
C ARG A 47 -6.13 14.63 0.78
N LYS A 48 -5.36 14.48 -0.31
CA LYS A 48 -5.38 15.41 -1.46
C LYS A 48 -6.72 15.42 -2.19
N LEU A 49 -7.44 14.30 -2.16
CA LEU A 49 -8.73 14.12 -2.84
C LEU A 49 -9.94 14.35 -1.92
N LEU A 50 -9.73 14.52 -0.60
CA LEU A 50 -10.81 14.82 0.35
C LEU A 50 -11.60 16.10 0.02
N PRO A 51 -10.99 17.23 -0.41
CA PRO A 51 -11.72 18.45 -0.76
C PRO A 51 -12.67 18.32 -1.96
N GLU A 52 -12.51 17.26 -2.76
CA GLU A 52 -13.35 16.94 -3.91
C GLU A 52 -14.56 16.04 -3.52
N LEU A 53 -14.69 15.68 -2.24
CA LEU A 53 -15.84 14.98 -1.67
C LEU A 53 -16.77 15.96 -0.95
N PRO A 54 -18.07 15.63 -0.77
CA PRO A 54 -18.98 16.47 0.00
C PRO A 54 -18.55 16.60 1.48
N ASP A 55 -18.70 17.79 2.08
CA ASP A 55 -18.21 18.15 3.43
C ASP A 55 -18.47 17.08 4.51
N ARG A 56 -19.66 16.47 4.48
CA ARG A 56 -20.10 15.45 5.45
C ARG A 56 -19.31 14.16 5.36
N GLU A 57 -18.88 13.79 4.17
CA GLU A 57 -18.08 12.60 3.90
C GLU A 57 -16.58 12.95 3.99
N GLN A 58 -16.17 14.16 3.57
CA GLN A 58 -14.85 14.73 3.79
C GLN A 58 -14.42 14.64 5.26
N LEU A 59 -15.25 15.15 6.18
CA LEU A 59 -14.95 15.12 7.62
C LEU A 59 -14.78 13.70 8.16
N LYS A 60 -15.65 12.77 7.76
CA LYS A 60 -15.61 11.37 8.20
C LYS A 60 -14.39 10.62 7.67
N LEU A 61 -14.05 10.79 6.39
CA LEU A 61 -12.83 10.20 5.86
C LEU A 61 -11.58 10.86 6.47
N SER A 62 -11.57 12.19 6.67
CA SER A 62 -10.44 12.88 7.32
C SER A 62 -10.13 12.29 8.69
N ASN A 63 -11.15 12.15 9.56
CA ASN A 63 -11.00 11.55 10.87
C ASN A 63 -10.52 10.10 10.79
N ALA A 64 -11.03 9.30 9.83
CA ALA A 64 -10.58 7.93 9.62
C ALA A 64 -9.12 7.84 9.12
N MET A 65 -8.67 8.78 8.29
CA MET A 65 -7.26 8.82 7.84
C MET A 65 -6.32 9.24 8.96
N GLU A 66 -6.77 10.12 9.87
CA GLU A 66 -6.02 10.48 11.08
C GLU A 66 -5.97 9.33 12.09
N GLU A 67 -7.08 8.63 12.30
CA GLU A 67 -7.14 7.41 13.12
C GLU A 67 -6.16 6.33 12.61
N VAL A 68 -6.19 6.03 11.30
CA VAL A 68 -5.23 5.08 10.69
C VAL A 68 -3.80 5.61 10.78
N GLU A 69 -3.54 6.89 10.53
CA GLU A 69 -2.18 7.46 10.63
C GLU A 69 -1.61 7.36 12.05
N MET A 70 -2.43 7.62 13.08
CA MET A 70 -2.03 7.44 14.46
C MET A 70 -1.72 5.98 14.76
N GLU A 71 -2.59 5.06 14.36
CA GLU A 71 -2.43 3.63 14.63
C GLU A 71 -1.19 3.05 13.93
N VAL A 72 -0.99 3.38 12.65
CA VAL A 72 0.18 3.02 11.82
C VAL A 72 1.50 3.55 12.42
N LYS A 73 1.45 4.65 13.18
CA LYS A 73 2.62 5.27 13.85
C LYS A 73 2.87 4.77 15.28
N ARG A 74 2.06 3.88 15.83
CA ARG A 74 2.28 3.30 17.17
C ARG A 74 3.48 2.33 17.17
N ASP A 75 4.09 2.18 18.35
CA ASP A 75 5.15 1.19 18.62
C ASP A 75 4.73 -0.25 18.26
N LYS A 76 3.43 -0.53 18.43
CA LYS A 76 2.75 -1.73 17.94
C LYS A 76 1.46 -1.27 17.26
N PRO A 77 1.41 -1.20 15.92
CA PRO A 77 0.20 -0.87 15.19
C PRO A 77 -0.79 -2.04 15.27
N ASP A 78 -2.04 -1.77 15.63
CA ASP A 78 -3.11 -2.75 15.55
C ASP A 78 -3.67 -2.83 14.12
N GLY A 79 -3.34 -3.93 13.45
CA GLY A 79 -3.70 -4.16 12.06
C GLY A 79 -5.19 -4.45 11.83
N GLU A 80 -5.89 -5.01 12.82
CA GLU A 80 -7.33 -5.24 12.75
C GLU A 80 -8.08 -3.91 12.88
N ASP A 81 -7.67 -3.04 13.82
CA ASP A 81 -8.24 -1.70 13.97
C ASP A 81 -7.97 -0.79 12.74
N ILE A 82 -6.77 -0.89 12.15
CA ILE A 82 -6.45 -0.20 10.88
C ILE A 82 -7.37 -0.68 9.75
N ALA A 83 -7.49 -1.99 9.54
CA ALA A 83 -8.34 -2.55 8.49
C ALA A 83 -9.83 -2.26 8.73
N ALA A 84 -10.29 -2.29 9.99
CA ALA A 84 -11.64 -1.90 10.38
C ALA A 84 -11.90 -0.42 10.06
N THR A 85 -10.94 0.47 10.34
CA THR A 85 -11.05 1.90 10.08
C THR A 85 -11.07 2.22 8.59
N LEU A 86 -10.20 1.61 7.79
CA LEU A 86 -10.23 1.70 6.33
C LEU A 86 -11.56 1.16 5.75
N THR A 87 -12.10 0.09 6.33
CA THR A 87 -13.42 -0.44 5.96
C THR A 87 -14.55 0.54 6.33
N ARG A 88 -14.45 1.27 7.45
CA ARG A 88 -15.37 2.37 7.79
C ARG A 88 -15.28 3.49 6.75
N ALA A 89 -14.08 3.94 6.39
CA ALA A 89 -13.87 4.95 5.35
C ALA A 89 -14.46 4.52 3.99
N GLN A 90 -14.26 3.26 3.58
CA GLN A 90 -14.83 2.73 2.33
C GLN A 90 -16.37 2.68 2.36
N LYS A 91 -16.99 2.39 3.52
CA LYS A 91 -18.46 2.45 3.68
C LYS A 91 -18.98 3.89 3.57
N VAL A 92 -18.27 4.87 4.13
CA VAL A 92 -18.61 6.29 3.98
C VAL A 92 -18.53 6.71 2.51
N LEU A 93 -17.48 6.29 1.80
CA LEU A 93 -17.33 6.59 0.38
C LEU A 93 -18.40 5.92 -0.51
N LYS A 94 -18.82 4.69 -0.18
CA LYS A 94 -19.95 4.01 -0.84
C LYS A 94 -21.30 4.72 -0.64
N ALA A 95 -21.42 5.62 0.34
CA ALA A 95 -22.59 6.47 0.53
C ALA A 95 -22.51 7.80 -0.24
N VAL A 96 -21.36 8.14 -0.84
CA VAL A 96 -21.22 9.29 -1.76
C VAL A 96 -21.94 8.96 -3.08
N PRO A 97 -22.74 9.88 -3.66
CA PRO A 97 -23.32 9.68 -4.98
C PRO A 97 -22.24 9.39 -6.04
N GLY A 98 -22.45 8.38 -6.89
CA GLY A 98 -21.49 7.93 -7.91
C GLY A 98 -21.15 8.96 -9.00
N THR A 99 -21.69 10.18 -8.93
CA THR A 99 -21.35 11.33 -9.76
C THR A 99 -20.15 12.13 -9.26
N VAL A 100 -19.67 11.88 -8.03
CA VAL A 100 -18.50 12.57 -7.46
C VAL A 100 -17.23 11.97 -8.04
N ALA A 101 -16.53 12.71 -8.90
CA ALA A 101 -15.35 12.23 -9.64
C ALA A 101 -14.24 11.68 -8.72
N ALA A 102 -14.05 12.25 -7.52
CA ALA A 102 -13.06 11.79 -6.55
C ALA A 102 -13.44 10.51 -5.80
N ALA A 103 -14.70 10.05 -5.84
CA ALA A 103 -15.11 8.82 -5.17
C ALA A 103 -14.47 7.56 -5.78
N LEU A 104 -14.14 7.57 -7.08
CA LEU A 104 -13.42 6.47 -7.73
C LEU A 104 -11.95 6.38 -7.29
N PRO A 105 -11.10 7.42 -7.41
CA PRO A 105 -9.70 7.34 -6.99
C PRO A 105 -9.54 7.17 -5.47
N VAL A 106 -10.37 7.83 -4.63
CA VAL A 106 -10.35 7.58 -3.18
C VAL A 106 -10.75 6.13 -2.86
N GLY A 107 -11.72 5.57 -3.59
CA GLY A 107 -12.15 4.18 -3.42
C GLY A 107 -11.06 3.18 -3.79
N LYS A 108 -10.29 3.46 -4.83
CA LYS A 108 -9.10 2.69 -5.20
C LYS A 108 -8.04 2.75 -4.09
N LEU A 109 -7.66 3.94 -3.63
CA LEU A 109 -6.62 4.12 -2.62
C LEU A 109 -6.97 3.44 -1.28
N LEU A 110 -8.24 3.50 -0.87
CA LEU A 110 -8.74 2.73 0.29
C LEU A 110 -8.67 1.22 0.07
N GLY A 111 -8.88 0.75 -1.16
CA GLY A 111 -8.70 -0.65 -1.54
C GLY A 111 -7.23 -1.07 -1.51
N ASP A 112 -6.32 -0.25 -2.06
CA ASP A 112 -4.87 -0.48 -2.02
C ASP A 112 -4.36 -0.54 -0.57
N ALA A 113 -4.87 0.33 0.31
CA ALA A 113 -4.55 0.34 1.75
C ALA A 113 -5.03 -0.93 2.47
N LEU A 114 -6.22 -1.45 2.14
CA LEU A 114 -6.71 -2.73 2.68
C LEU A 114 -5.88 -3.92 2.17
N ILE A 115 -5.50 -3.93 0.89
CA ILE A 115 -4.60 -4.95 0.32
C ILE A 115 -3.23 -4.91 1.00
N TRP A 116 -2.73 -3.72 1.34
CA TRP A 116 -1.50 -3.55 2.11
C TRP A 116 -1.62 -4.19 3.51
N CYS A 117 -2.75 -4.04 4.21
CA CYS A 117 -2.95 -4.69 5.52
C CYS A 117 -2.83 -6.23 5.40
N SER A 118 -3.45 -6.84 4.37
CA SER A 118 -3.30 -8.28 4.13
C SER A 118 -1.88 -8.68 3.72
N ARG A 119 -1.13 -7.83 2.99
CA ARG A 119 0.31 -8.07 2.71
C ARG A 119 1.17 -8.08 3.98
N MET A 120 0.76 -7.35 5.02
CA MET A 120 1.43 -7.32 6.33
C MET A 120 0.99 -8.48 7.25
N GLY A 121 0.04 -9.33 6.82
CA GLY A 121 -0.50 -10.41 7.65
C GLY A 121 -1.40 -9.91 8.78
N TRP A 122 -2.01 -8.74 8.62
CA TRP A 122 -2.85 -8.07 9.62
C TRP A 122 -4.34 -8.40 9.50
N VAL A 123 -4.78 -8.89 8.33
CA VAL A 123 -6.16 -9.33 7.98
C VAL A 123 -6.14 -10.34 6.82
#